data_AF-A0A7J4NUW3-F1
#
_entry.id   AF-A0A7J4NUW3-F1
#
_cell.length_a   1.000
_cell.length_b   1.000
_cell.length_c   1.000
_cell.angle_alpha   90.00
_cell.angle_beta   90.00
_cell.angle_gamma   90.00
#
_symmetry.space_group_name_H-M   'P 1'
#
loop_
_entity.id
_entity.type
_entity.pdbx_description
1 polymer ?
#
loop_
_entity_poly.entity_id
_entity_poly.type
_entity_poly.pdbx_seq_one_letter_code
_entity_poly.pdbx_strand_id
1 'polypeptide(L)'
;MVGITELVKMAGPEKTSILLSRIGQELAQTQGPGLEGVPENGLHYLPICPLADEIIRFVDLFDERPEEFQTVVKYVAEKEARNKDKVECPAMASILCLMHNAYRKKRAEMAGFETLHLASKLSIAGARLAYNEEAIEKAGKTKEEVDKILEKGACVFKFIKKE
;
A
#
# COMPACT_ATOMS: atom_id res chain seq x y z
N MET A 1 15.57 1.47 -6.17
CA MET A 1 15.23 0.03 -6.25
C MET A 1 16.39 -0.88 -5.90
N VAL A 2 17.59 -0.78 -6.54
CA VAL A 2 18.79 -1.56 -6.14
C VAL A 2 19.09 -1.48 -4.64
N GLY A 3 19.01 -0.29 -4.03
CA GLY A 3 19.22 -0.13 -2.58
C GLY A 3 18.21 -0.90 -1.71
N ILE A 4 16.98 -1.13 -2.18
CA ILE A 4 16.00 -1.96 -1.47
C ILE A 4 16.41 -3.43 -1.58
N THR A 5 16.81 -3.89 -2.76
CA THR A 5 17.32 -5.24 -2.99
C THR A 5 18.50 -5.57 -2.07
N GLU A 6 19.52 -4.71 -2.04
CA GLU A 6 20.69 -4.90 -1.17
C GLU A 6 20.32 -4.86 0.32
N LEU A 7 19.40 -4.00 0.71
CA LEU A 7 18.93 -3.97 2.10
C LEU A 7 18.23 -5.26 2.51
N VAL A 8 17.41 -5.86 1.64
CA VAL A 8 16.78 -7.16 1.94
C VAL A 8 17.84 -8.23 2.14
N LYS A 9 18.88 -8.27 1.29
CA LYS A 9 19.99 -9.23 1.42
C LYS A 9 20.76 -9.05 2.74
N MET A 10 21.03 -7.80 3.12
CA MET A 10 21.85 -7.49 4.31
C MET A 10 21.08 -7.60 5.63
N ALA A 11 19.82 -7.15 5.65
CA ALA A 11 19.06 -6.91 6.88
C ALA A 11 17.78 -7.76 6.99
N GLY A 12 17.40 -8.46 5.92
CA GLY A 12 16.21 -9.28 5.86
C GLY A 12 14.92 -8.51 5.56
N PRO A 13 13.82 -9.22 5.29
CA PRO A 13 12.55 -8.61 4.89
C PRO A 13 11.86 -7.83 6.01
N GLU A 14 12.02 -8.26 7.27
CA GLU A 14 11.45 -7.57 8.44
C GLU A 14 11.97 -6.15 8.57
N LYS A 15 13.30 -6.00 8.71
CA LYS A 15 13.93 -4.68 8.87
C LYS A 15 13.68 -3.79 7.66
N THR A 16 13.66 -4.38 6.46
CA THR A 16 13.30 -3.67 5.22
C THR A 16 11.87 -3.13 5.28
N SER A 17 10.90 -3.94 5.69
CA SER A 17 9.50 -3.52 5.79
C SER A 17 9.29 -2.37 6.77
N ILE A 18 10.00 -2.42 7.91
CA ILE A 18 9.98 -1.36 8.93
C ILE A 18 10.57 -0.07 8.35
N LEU A 19 11.72 -0.16 7.68
CA LEU A 19 12.36 1.01 7.09
C LEU A 19 11.48 1.67 6.02
N LEU A 20 10.89 0.89 5.11
CA LEU A 20 10.01 1.42 4.06
C LEU A 20 8.79 2.14 4.64
N SER A 21 8.20 1.57 5.69
CA SER A 21 7.08 2.20 6.40
C SER A 21 7.51 3.50 7.06
N ARG A 22 8.69 3.52 7.71
CA ARG A 22 9.26 4.72 8.32
C ARG A 22 9.52 5.81 7.28
N ILE A 23 10.12 5.49 6.13
CA ILE A 23 10.35 6.45 5.05
C ILE A 23 9.02 7.10 4.64
N GLY A 24 7.95 6.31 4.48
CA GLY A 24 6.62 6.83 4.20
C GLY A 24 6.13 7.84 5.25
N GLN A 25 6.29 7.51 6.54
CA GLN A 25 5.91 8.39 7.64
C GLN A 25 6.72 9.71 7.67
N GLU A 26 8.02 9.65 7.44
CA GLU A 26 8.90 10.85 7.41
C GLU A 26 8.54 11.77 6.22
N LEU A 27 8.25 11.18 5.06
CA LEU A 27 7.75 11.91 3.89
C LEU A 27 6.43 12.61 4.19
N ALA A 28 5.52 11.94 4.90
CA ALA A 28 4.23 12.51 5.30
C ALA A 28 4.39 13.69 6.27
N GLN A 29 5.29 13.58 7.25
CA GLN A 29 5.58 14.68 8.18
C GLN A 29 6.08 15.92 7.44
N THR A 30 6.95 15.73 6.44
CA THR A 30 7.49 16.83 5.62
C THR A 30 6.41 17.52 4.80
N GLN A 31 5.41 16.78 4.31
CA GLN A 31 4.34 17.33 3.48
C GLN A 31 3.13 17.88 4.24
N GLY A 32 2.96 17.52 5.51
CA GLY A 32 1.87 17.99 6.34
C GLY A 32 0.55 17.21 6.18
N PRO A 33 -0.49 17.61 6.95
CA PRO A 33 -1.77 16.90 6.99
C PRO A 33 -2.46 16.91 5.62
N GLY A 34 -3.23 15.86 5.33
CA GLY A 34 -4.04 15.82 4.12
C GLY A 34 -4.64 14.46 3.81
N LEU A 35 -5.63 14.47 2.92
CA LEU A 35 -6.29 13.30 2.37
C LEU A 35 -5.92 13.17 0.90
N GLU A 36 -5.43 12.00 0.49
CA GLU A 36 -5.08 11.71 -0.90
C GLU A 36 -6.23 11.09 -1.69
N GLY A 37 -6.10 11.09 -3.02
CA GLY A 37 -6.96 10.34 -3.90
C GLY A 37 -8.25 11.05 -4.29
N VAL A 38 -8.89 10.49 -5.31
CA VAL A 38 -10.16 10.97 -5.85
C VAL A 38 -11.29 10.37 -5.02
N PRO A 39 -12.17 11.19 -4.42
CA PRO A 39 -13.32 10.69 -3.67
C PRO A 39 -14.39 10.15 -4.62
N GLU A 40 -14.92 8.97 -4.33
CA GLU A 40 -16.03 8.37 -5.08
C GLU A 40 -16.83 7.40 -4.19
N ASN A 41 -18.15 7.58 -4.10
CA ASN A 41 -19.07 6.67 -3.38
C ASN A 41 -18.68 6.37 -1.92
N GLY A 42 -18.12 7.37 -1.21
CA GLY A 42 -17.64 7.23 0.16
C GLY A 42 -16.30 6.48 0.31
N LEU A 43 -15.62 6.23 -0.80
CA LEU A 43 -14.26 5.71 -0.90
C LEU A 43 -13.35 6.76 -1.53
N HIS A 44 -12.05 6.49 -1.50
CA HIS A 44 -11.04 7.24 -2.23
C HIS A 44 -10.20 6.25 -3.04
N TYR A 45 -9.74 6.69 -4.20
CA TYR A 45 -8.82 5.89 -5.00
C TYR A 45 -7.75 6.74 -5.65
N LEU A 46 -6.67 6.07 -6.04
CA LEU A 46 -5.62 6.68 -6.84
C LEU A 46 -5.73 6.16 -8.28
N PRO A 47 -5.99 7.01 -9.28
CA PRO A 47 -6.00 6.59 -10.68
C PRO A 47 -4.68 5.94 -11.10
N ILE A 48 -3.56 6.45 -10.58
CA ILE A 48 -2.21 5.95 -10.82
C ILE A 48 -1.48 5.86 -9.48
N CYS A 49 -0.75 4.77 -9.25
CA CYS A 49 0.13 4.67 -8.09
C CYS A 49 1.38 5.54 -8.33
N PRO A 50 1.69 6.50 -7.45
CA PRO A 50 2.82 7.42 -7.64
C PRO A 50 4.19 6.72 -7.61
N LEU A 51 4.22 5.44 -7.23
CA LEU A 51 5.42 4.61 -7.13
C LEU A 51 5.41 3.42 -8.10
N ALA A 52 4.34 3.21 -8.87
CA ALA A 52 4.27 2.06 -9.79
C ALA A 52 5.28 2.21 -10.94
N ASP A 53 5.48 3.43 -11.44
CA ASP A 53 6.44 3.72 -12.49
C ASP A 53 7.88 3.37 -12.08
N GLU A 54 8.22 3.47 -10.79
CA GLU A 54 9.54 3.08 -10.30
C GLU A 54 9.78 1.58 -10.37
N ILE A 55 8.74 0.76 -10.17
CA ILE A 55 8.82 -0.69 -10.35
C ILE A 55 8.92 -1.02 -11.84
N ILE A 56 8.09 -0.39 -12.67
CA ILE A 56 8.09 -0.60 -14.12
C ILE A 56 9.45 -0.23 -14.69
N ARG A 57 9.94 0.98 -14.42
CA ARG A 57 11.26 1.46 -14.86
C ARG A 57 12.38 0.55 -14.41
N PHE A 58 12.33 0.04 -13.19
CA PHE A 58 13.35 -0.88 -12.70
C PHE A 58 13.35 -2.19 -13.50
N VAL A 59 12.16 -2.78 -13.72
CA VAL A 59 12.04 -4.00 -14.52
C VAL A 59 12.51 -3.74 -15.95
N ASP A 60 12.13 -2.61 -16.56
CA ASP A 60 12.48 -2.28 -17.94
C ASP A 60 13.99 -1.99 -18.12
N LEU A 61 14.62 -1.33 -17.14
CA LEU A 61 16.04 -0.96 -17.22
C LEU A 61 16.99 -2.12 -16.97
N PHE A 62 16.60 -3.05 -16.09
CA PHE A 62 17.47 -4.14 -15.65
C PHE A 62 17.04 -5.51 -16.18
N ASP A 63 15.87 -5.61 -16.84
CA ASP A 63 15.22 -6.88 -17.24
C ASP A 63 15.11 -7.89 -16.08
N GLU A 64 15.00 -7.35 -14.85
CA GLU A 64 15.05 -8.12 -13.61
C GLU A 64 13.78 -7.91 -12.79
N ARG A 65 13.31 -9.01 -12.18
CA ARG A 65 12.23 -9.00 -11.18
C ARG A 65 12.81 -9.52 -9.86
N PRO A 66 13.36 -8.63 -9.00
CA PRO A 66 14.10 -9.06 -7.82
C PRO A 66 13.24 -9.91 -6.89
N GLU A 67 13.72 -11.11 -6.59
CA GLU A 67 13.04 -12.02 -5.66
C GLU A 67 12.92 -11.39 -4.27
N GLU A 68 13.85 -10.51 -3.90
CA GLU A 68 13.86 -9.73 -2.67
C GLU A 68 12.58 -8.92 -2.48
N PHE A 69 12.01 -8.36 -3.56
CA PHE A 69 10.75 -7.63 -3.46
C PHE A 69 9.61 -8.58 -3.09
N GLN A 70 9.59 -9.78 -3.68
CA GLN A 70 8.60 -10.80 -3.35
C GLN A 70 8.80 -11.35 -1.93
N THR A 71 10.04 -11.49 -1.47
CA THR A 71 10.36 -11.94 -0.11
C THR A 71 9.78 -10.99 0.95
N VAL A 72 9.83 -9.67 0.73
CA VAL A 72 9.20 -8.70 1.63
C VAL A 72 7.68 -8.81 1.57
N VAL A 73 7.08 -8.90 0.38
CA VAL A 73 5.62 -9.05 0.24
C VAL A 73 5.12 -10.31 0.95
N LYS A 74 5.83 -11.44 0.80
CA LYS A 74 5.51 -12.70 1.49
C LYS A 74 5.65 -12.57 3.00
N TYR A 75 6.75 -12.00 3.49
CA TYR A 75 6.96 -11.76 4.92
C TYR A 75 5.82 -10.93 5.53
N VAL A 76 5.40 -9.85 4.85
CA VAL A 76 4.30 -9.02 5.33
C VAL A 76 3.01 -9.83 5.35
N ALA A 77 2.66 -10.52 4.27
CA ALA A 77 1.45 -11.36 4.23
C ALA A 77 1.43 -12.42 5.36
N GLU A 78 2.56 -13.04 5.68
CA GLU A 78 2.68 -13.97 6.81
C GLU A 78 2.52 -13.29 8.17
N LYS A 79 3.06 -12.07 8.31
CA LYS A 79 2.88 -11.25 9.52
C LYS A 79 1.42 -10.84 9.70
N GLU A 80 0.75 -10.45 8.61
CA GLU A 80 -0.68 -10.10 8.59
C GLU A 80 -1.55 -11.31 8.97
N ALA A 81 -1.24 -12.50 8.44
CA ALA A 81 -1.94 -13.73 8.80
C ALA A 81 -1.88 -14.05 10.31
N ARG A 82 -0.83 -13.59 11.01
CA ARG A 82 -0.65 -13.72 12.46
C ARG A 82 -1.20 -12.53 13.26
N ASN A 83 -1.61 -11.45 12.61
CA ASN A 83 -2.11 -10.25 13.28
C ASN A 83 -3.56 -10.45 13.73
N LYS A 84 -3.86 -10.11 14.99
CA LYS A 84 -5.23 -10.15 15.52
C LYS A 84 -6.09 -9.02 14.96
N ASP A 85 -5.48 -7.89 14.63
CA ASP A 85 -6.14 -6.75 14.00
C ASP A 85 -5.78 -6.67 12.52
N LYS A 86 -6.53 -7.44 11.73
CA LYS A 86 -6.31 -7.54 10.28
C LYS A 86 -6.74 -6.28 9.52
N VAL A 87 -7.58 -5.44 10.11
CA VAL A 87 -8.01 -4.16 9.51
C VAL A 87 -6.80 -3.25 9.28
N GLU A 88 -5.81 -3.28 10.17
CA GLU A 88 -4.62 -2.43 10.10
C GLU A 88 -3.60 -2.88 9.04
N CYS A 89 -3.79 -4.08 8.48
CA CYS A 89 -2.88 -4.70 7.52
C CYS A 89 -3.03 -4.08 6.11
N PRO A 90 -1.95 -3.68 5.43
CA PRO A 90 -2.06 -3.12 4.09
C PRO A 90 -2.43 -4.16 3.02
N ALA A 91 -3.43 -3.89 2.19
CA ALA A 91 -3.66 -4.65 0.96
C ALA A 91 -2.51 -4.45 -0.05
N MET A 92 -1.46 -5.29 -0.04
CA MET A 92 -0.23 -5.08 -0.82
C MET A 92 -0.16 -5.83 -2.15
N ALA A 93 -0.23 -5.10 -3.27
CA ALA A 93 0.14 -5.61 -4.60
C ALA A 93 1.65 -5.55 -4.87
N SER A 94 2.40 -4.71 -4.12
CA SER A 94 3.85 -4.54 -4.28
C SER A 94 4.54 -4.16 -2.98
N ILE A 95 5.87 -4.27 -2.94
CA ILE A 95 6.68 -3.81 -1.81
C ILE A 95 6.51 -2.30 -1.53
N LEU A 96 6.31 -1.48 -2.57
CA LEU A 96 6.16 -0.03 -2.43
C LEU A 96 4.82 0.37 -1.81
N CYS A 97 3.84 -0.55 -1.76
CA CYS A 97 2.59 -0.34 -1.03
C CYS A 97 2.83 -0.09 0.47
N LEU A 98 3.90 -0.66 1.07
CA LEU A 98 4.27 -0.38 2.47
C LEU A 98 4.54 1.10 2.69
N MET A 99 5.41 1.65 1.85
CA MET A 99 5.83 3.04 1.95
C MET A 99 4.66 3.98 1.68
N HIS A 100 3.90 3.76 0.60
CA HIS A 100 2.80 4.66 0.26
C HIS A 100 1.64 4.58 1.25
N ASN A 101 1.29 3.37 1.72
CA ASN A 101 0.25 3.24 2.74
C ASN A 101 0.66 3.93 4.04
N ALA A 102 1.91 3.75 4.51
CA ALA A 102 2.40 4.42 5.71
C ALA A 102 2.39 5.95 5.58
N TYR A 103 2.81 6.45 4.42
CA TYR A 103 2.72 7.87 4.08
C TYR A 103 1.27 8.38 4.16
N ARG A 104 0.34 7.70 3.50
CA ARG A 104 -1.07 8.11 3.45
C ARG A 104 -1.73 8.08 4.82
N LYS A 105 -1.53 6.99 5.57
CA LYS A 105 -2.03 6.84 6.94
C LYS A 105 -1.53 7.98 7.82
N LYS A 106 -0.25 8.36 7.70
CA LYS A 106 0.32 9.41 8.54
C LYS A 106 -0.24 10.80 8.21
N ARG A 107 -0.40 11.13 6.92
CA ARG A 107 -1.02 12.41 6.51
C ARG A 107 -2.48 12.51 6.94
N ALA A 108 -3.24 11.43 6.79
CA ALA A 108 -4.63 11.36 7.20
C ALA A 108 -4.77 11.45 8.73
N GLU A 109 -3.91 10.75 9.48
CA GLU A 109 -3.88 10.83 10.94
C GLU A 109 -3.65 12.27 11.41
N MET A 110 -2.66 12.97 10.84
CA MET A 110 -2.39 14.37 11.14
C MET A 110 -3.55 15.31 10.77
N ALA A 111 -4.42 14.91 9.85
CA ALA A 111 -5.64 15.62 9.48
C ALA A 111 -6.86 15.23 10.34
N GLY A 112 -6.72 14.32 11.31
CA GLY A 112 -7.82 13.85 12.16
C GLY A 112 -8.63 12.70 11.56
N PHE A 113 -8.03 11.89 10.68
CA PHE A 113 -8.68 10.75 10.04
C PHE A 113 -7.96 9.42 10.31
N GLU A 114 -8.72 8.35 10.45
CA GLU A 114 -8.27 6.97 10.27
C GLU A 114 -8.32 6.61 8.79
N THR A 115 -7.43 5.71 8.34
CA THR A 115 -7.42 5.22 6.96
C THR A 115 -7.53 3.70 6.93
N LEU A 116 -8.50 3.19 6.18
CA LEU A 116 -8.63 1.78 5.85
C LEU A 116 -8.11 1.54 4.43
N HIS A 117 -7.12 0.66 4.28
CA HIS A 117 -6.57 0.30 2.98
C HIS A 117 -7.28 -0.96 2.45
N LEU A 118 -8.12 -0.79 1.43
CA LEU A 118 -9.10 -1.80 1.04
C LEU A 118 -8.57 -2.72 -0.05
N ALA A 119 -7.94 -2.15 -1.08
CA ALA A 119 -7.40 -2.92 -2.19
C ALA A 119 -6.26 -2.20 -2.91
N SER A 120 -5.41 -2.96 -3.58
CA SER A 120 -4.46 -2.42 -4.55
C SER A 120 -4.18 -3.38 -5.71
N LYS A 121 -3.75 -2.80 -6.83
CA LYS A 121 -3.22 -3.51 -8.00
C LYS A 121 -2.05 -2.73 -8.61
N LEU A 122 -1.17 -3.44 -9.30
CA LEU A 122 -0.21 -2.79 -10.19
C LEU A 122 -0.75 -2.79 -11.62
N SER A 123 -0.50 -1.71 -12.36
CA SER A 123 -0.83 -1.59 -13.78
C SER A 123 0.18 -2.34 -14.67
N ILE A 124 0.56 -3.56 -14.27
CA ILE A 124 1.49 -4.44 -14.98
C ILE A 124 0.72 -5.73 -15.32
N ALA A 125 0.85 -6.22 -16.55
CA ALA A 125 0.21 -7.46 -16.97
C ALA A 125 0.62 -8.64 -16.06
N GLY A 126 -0.38 -9.37 -15.55
CA GLY A 126 -0.17 -10.50 -14.63
C GLY A 126 0.15 -10.12 -13.18
N ALA A 127 0.08 -8.83 -12.82
CA ALA A 127 0.31 -8.42 -11.44
C ALA A 127 -0.81 -8.88 -10.49
N ARG A 128 -0.41 -9.10 -9.24
CA ARG A 128 -1.32 -9.52 -8.17
C ARG A 128 -2.29 -8.39 -7.80
N LEU A 129 -3.57 -8.75 -7.73
CA LEU A 129 -4.60 -7.99 -7.01
C LEU A 129 -4.53 -8.34 -5.52
N ALA A 130 -4.58 -7.33 -4.67
CA ALA A 130 -4.60 -7.50 -3.22
C ALA A 130 -5.85 -6.85 -2.64
N TYR A 131 -6.52 -7.57 -1.73
CA TYR A 131 -7.71 -7.12 -1.00
C TYR A 131 -7.47 -7.30 0.50
N ASN A 132 -7.95 -6.37 1.32
CA ASN A 132 -8.09 -6.54 2.76
C ASN A 132 -9.58 -6.68 3.08
N GLU A 133 -10.05 -7.92 3.21
CA GLU A 133 -11.48 -8.21 3.38
C GLU A 133 -12.02 -7.68 4.71
N GLU A 134 -11.23 -7.73 5.78
CA GLU A 134 -11.62 -7.19 7.09
C GLU A 134 -11.73 -5.66 7.08
N ALA A 135 -10.86 -4.95 6.37
CA ALA A 135 -10.96 -3.51 6.19
C ALA A 135 -12.15 -3.12 5.31
N ILE A 136 -12.49 -3.94 4.30
CA ILE A 136 -13.67 -3.76 3.45
C ILE A 136 -14.95 -3.90 4.26
N GLU A 137 -15.02 -4.93 5.10
CA GLU A 137 -16.14 -5.15 6.03
C GLU A 137 -16.27 -3.97 7.01
N LYS A 138 -15.17 -3.55 7.67
CA LYS A 138 -15.18 -2.38 8.57
C LYS A 138 -15.60 -1.10 7.84
N ALA A 139 -15.26 -0.97 6.57
CA ALA A 139 -15.66 0.16 5.74
C ALA A 139 -17.17 0.15 5.40
N GLY A 140 -17.91 -0.93 5.70
CA GLY A 140 -19.32 -1.09 5.32
C GLY A 140 -19.49 -1.19 3.81
N LYS A 141 -18.57 -1.88 3.13
CA LYS A 141 -18.54 -2.03 1.68
C LYS A 141 -18.49 -3.49 1.28
N THR A 142 -18.93 -3.79 0.05
CA THR A 142 -18.72 -5.12 -0.55
C THR A 142 -17.43 -5.15 -1.37
N LYS A 143 -16.93 -6.36 -1.63
CA LYS A 143 -15.77 -6.55 -2.50
C LYS A 143 -16.05 -6.07 -3.92
N GLU A 144 -17.27 -6.24 -4.42
CA GLU A 144 -17.69 -5.79 -5.75
C GLU A 144 -17.74 -4.26 -5.85
N GLU A 145 -18.17 -3.56 -4.79
CA GLU A 145 -18.09 -2.09 -4.75
C GLU A 145 -16.63 -1.61 -4.84
N VAL A 146 -15.74 -2.27 -4.12
CA VAL A 146 -14.31 -1.94 -4.10
C VAL A 146 -13.65 -2.27 -5.45
N ASP A 147 -13.98 -3.42 -6.04
CA ASP A 147 -13.45 -3.87 -7.33
C ASP A 147 -13.83 -2.90 -8.47
N LYS A 148 -15.09 -2.44 -8.51
CA LYS A 148 -15.53 -1.41 -9.48
C LYS A 148 -14.75 -0.10 -9.40
N ILE A 149 -14.34 0.30 -8.19
CA ILE A 149 -13.48 1.48 -8.02
C ILE A 149 -12.03 1.13 -8.39
N LEU A 150 -11.56 -0.06 -8.04
CA LEU A 150 -10.22 -0.53 -8.35
C LEU A 150 -10.01 -0.66 -9.87
N GLU A 151 -11.03 -0.96 -10.67
CA GLU A 151 -10.97 -0.92 -12.14
C GLU A 151 -10.42 0.42 -12.65
N LYS A 152 -10.75 1.53 -12.00
CA LYS A 152 -10.39 2.91 -12.38
C LYS A 152 -9.02 3.37 -11.89
N GLY A 153 -8.34 2.59 -11.05
CA GLY A 153 -7.12 3.04 -10.39
C GLY A 153 -6.19 1.95 -9.92
N ALA A 154 -5.23 2.27 -9.05
CA ALA A 154 -4.23 1.34 -8.54
C ALA A 154 -4.43 1.00 -7.06
N CYS A 155 -5.17 1.81 -6.31
CA CYS A 155 -5.31 1.65 -4.86
C CYS A 155 -6.63 2.26 -4.41
N VAL A 156 -7.34 1.56 -3.52
CA VAL A 156 -8.64 1.95 -2.96
C VAL A 156 -8.54 1.97 -1.43
N PHE A 157 -9.04 3.04 -0.82
CA PHE A 157 -8.99 3.27 0.61
C PHE A 157 -10.20 4.08 1.08
N LYS A 158 -10.44 4.08 2.39
CA LYS A 158 -11.47 4.89 3.03
C LYS A 158 -10.87 5.71 4.15
N PHE A 159 -11.25 6.98 4.23
CA PHE A 159 -10.95 7.82 5.38
C PHE A 159 -12.16 7.87 6.30
N ILE A 160 -11.93 7.71 7.60
CA ILE A 160 -12.95 7.81 8.65
C ILE A 160 -12.51 8.93 9.58
N LYS A 161 -13.36 9.92 9.79
CA LYS A 161 -13.05 11.03 10.70
C LYS A 161 -12.98 10.49 12.13
N LYS A 162 -11.90 10.81 12.85
CA LYS A 162 -11.80 10.49 14.29
C LYS A 162 -12.67 11.49 15.05
N GLU A 163 -13.51 10.99 15.95
CA GLU A 163 -14.32 11.80 16.87
C GLU A 163 -13.45 12.49 17.93
#